data_AF-A0A196S9Z1-F1
#
_entry.id   AF-A0A196S9Z1-F1
#
_cell.length_a   1.000
_cell.length_b   1.000
_cell.length_c   1.000
_cell.angle_alpha   90.00
_cell.angle_beta   90.00
_cell.angle_gamma   90.00
#
_symmetry.space_group_name_H-M   'P 1'
#
loop_
_entity.id
_entity.type
_entity.pdbx_description
1 polymer ?
#
loop_
_entity_poly.entity_id
_entity_poly.type
_entity_poly.pdbx_seq_one_letter_code
_entity_poly.pdbx_strand_id
1 'polypeptide(L)'
;MNFLKFFPAQSRSVEECIAHYETNLDSGISEMEANRRLDLYGPNELAKEKPTPMWKLVLEQFDDYLIKILLFSAAFSFTLAIFQNNGEGITAFVEPFVIILILVINAIIGVWQENNAANALKALKEMQSENARCLRDGKLNHDLPASHLVPGDIIQIQVGDKVPADCRLLKLKTTTLRVEESALTGESKTIMKVASIFFTAMLGIPEGLSPVQLLWVNLVTDGPPATALGFNPPEPDIMQKPPRDKDEGLITPWVFFRYMVIGLYVGFATVGIFVYWYVLDAAATDGHPLVTLTQLMNHSKCPAWTDFSLGAWADRFAAPCDYFEKGKVTASTLSLTVLVAIEMLNSLNALSEDCSLLVVPPHKNMYLVGAIAASFLAHFMILYIPPLATVFSVAPLTWREWKLVLMFSFPVIVIDEVLKLVGRLMNKKKLREKEAEALPLLSIH
;
A
#
# COMPACT_ATOMS: atom_id res chain seq x y z
N MET A 1 33.27 30.60 15.78
CA MET A 1 33.30 29.69 14.60
C MET A 1 33.13 28.22 15.03
N ASN A 2 32.00 27.87 15.66
CA ASN A 2 31.77 26.51 16.19
C ASN A 2 30.53 25.81 15.58
N PHE A 3 29.83 26.45 14.65
CA PHE A 3 28.50 26.02 14.23
C PHE A 3 28.47 24.83 13.25
N LEU A 4 29.63 24.34 12.78
CA LEU A 4 29.74 23.15 11.91
C LEU A 4 29.93 21.85 12.70
N LYS A 5 30.12 21.92 14.02
CA LYS A 5 30.20 20.74 14.88
C LYS A 5 28.80 20.32 15.30
N PHE A 6 28.56 19.01 15.32
CA PHE A 6 27.31 18.44 15.81
C PHE A 6 26.98 19.00 17.21
N PHE A 7 25.82 19.65 17.32
CA PHE A 7 25.32 20.24 18.56
C PHE A 7 23.97 19.60 18.90
N PRO A 8 23.87 18.82 19.99
CA PRO A 8 22.64 18.12 20.35
C PRO A 8 21.66 19.08 21.02
N ALA A 9 20.99 19.93 20.25
CA ALA A 9 20.08 20.97 20.76
C ALA A 9 18.95 20.43 21.65
N GLN A 10 18.55 19.16 21.48
CA GLN A 10 17.52 18.48 22.26
C GLN A 10 17.91 18.23 23.72
N SER A 11 19.20 18.04 24.02
CA SER A 11 19.69 17.76 25.37
C SER A 11 20.27 19.00 26.07
N ARG A 12 20.13 20.17 25.45
CA ARG A 12 20.67 21.45 25.92
C ARG A 12 19.57 22.40 26.38
N SER A 13 19.93 23.31 27.28
CA SER A 13 19.00 24.34 27.75
C SER A 13 18.73 25.37 26.64
N VAL A 14 17.67 26.16 26.80
CA VAL A 14 17.32 27.20 25.83
C VAL A 14 18.44 28.25 25.75
N GLU A 15 19.01 28.63 26.89
CA GLU A 15 20.10 29.61 26.99
C GLU A 15 21.37 29.11 26.32
N GLU A 16 21.71 27.81 26.49
CA GLU A 16 22.85 27.18 25.82
C GLU A 16 22.67 27.16 24.30
N CYS A 17 21.46 26.87 23.81
CA CYS A 17 21.16 26.91 22.38
C CYS A 17 21.26 28.33 21.82
N ILE A 18 20.71 29.33 22.51
CA ILE A 18 20.76 30.73 22.10
C ILE A 18 22.19 31.24 22.05
N ALA A 19 23.00 30.92 23.07
CA ALA A 19 24.42 31.26 23.12
C ALA A 19 25.21 30.53 22.03
N HIS A 20 24.92 29.25 21.76
CA HIS A 20 25.60 28.47 20.73
C HIS A 20 25.32 29.00 19.33
N TYR A 21 24.06 29.33 19.02
CA TYR A 21 23.62 29.82 17.71
C TYR A 21 23.76 31.35 17.55
N GLU A 22 24.28 32.05 18.57
CA GLU A 22 24.46 33.52 18.61
C GLU A 22 23.19 34.26 18.14
N THR A 23 22.03 33.82 18.64
CA THR A 23 20.71 34.39 18.27
C THR A 23 20.15 35.19 19.44
N ASN A 24 19.23 36.11 19.19
CA ASN A 24 18.56 36.90 20.23
C ASN A 24 17.07 36.53 20.27
N LEU A 25 16.53 36.25 21.46
CA LEU A 25 15.14 35.81 21.62
C LEU A 25 14.11 36.83 21.10
N ASP A 26 14.38 38.12 21.27
CA ASP A 26 13.43 39.21 21.00
C ASP A 26 13.61 39.83 19.61
N SER A 27 14.85 39.85 19.09
CA SER A 27 15.15 40.43 17.78
C SER A 27 15.43 39.41 16.68
N GLY A 28 15.63 38.14 17.02
CA GLY A 28 16.13 37.13 16.09
C GLY A 28 17.54 37.45 15.58
N ILE A 29 17.89 36.87 14.43
CA ILE A 29 19.16 37.16 13.73
C ILE A 29 18.99 38.30 12.72
N SER A 30 20.10 38.92 12.32
CA SER A 30 20.07 39.94 11.26
C SER A 30 19.97 39.32 9.87
N GLU A 31 19.38 40.03 8.92
CA GLU A 31 19.27 39.57 7.53
C GLU A 31 20.64 39.34 6.87
N MET A 32 21.64 40.16 7.21
CA MET A 32 23.03 39.95 6.76
C MET A 32 23.63 38.65 7.29
N GLU A 33 23.41 38.36 8.59
CA GLU A 33 23.90 37.12 9.19
C GLU A 33 23.15 35.90 8.64
N ALA A 34 21.84 36.03 8.39
CA ALA A 34 21.05 34.98 7.77
C ALA A 34 21.57 34.62 6.37
N ASN A 35 21.85 35.63 5.52
CA ASN A 35 22.43 35.41 4.19
C ASN A 35 23.84 34.79 4.28
N ARG A 36 24.68 35.25 5.22
CA ARG A 36 25.99 34.66 5.46
C ARG A 36 25.91 33.18 5.87
N ARG A 37 24.92 32.82 6.69
CA ARG A 37 24.67 31.42 7.09
C ARG A 37 24.09 30.61 5.94
N LEU A 38 23.23 31.20 5.11
CA LEU A 38 22.68 30.54 3.93
C LEU A 38 23.80 30.14 2.95
N ASP A 39 24.78 31.02 2.74
CA ASP A 39 25.97 30.72 1.94
C ASP A 39 26.83 29.61 2.55
N LEU A 40 26.84 29.47 3.87
CA LEU A 40 27.64 28.47 4.59
C LEU A 40 26.97 27.10 4.69
N TYR A 41 25.68 27.07 5.00
CA TYR A 41 24.90 25.84 5.23
C TYR A 41 24.19 25.33 3.99
N GLY A 42 23.97 26.20 3.00
CA GLY A 42 23.06 25.95 1.89
C GLY A 42 21.59 26.16 2.30
N PRO A 43 20.68 26.07 1.31
CA PRO A 43 19.25 26.20 1.56
C PRO A 43 18.73 25.04 2.43
N ASN A 44 17.70 25.33 3.24
CA ASN A 44 16.93 24.35 4.00
C ASN A 44 15.98 23.56 3.08
N GLU A 45 16.58 22.84 2.13
CA GLU A 45 15.90 21.90 1.27
C GLU A 45 16.66 20.57 1.31
N LEU A 46 15.91 19.46 1.31
CA LEU A 46 16.51 18.16 1.12
C LEU A 46 17.21 18.14 -0.24
N ALA A 47 18.45 17.65 -0.27
CA ALA A 47 19.18 17.45 -1.50
C ALA A 47 18.30 16.66 -2.47
N LYS A 48 17.98 17.26 -3.61
CA LYS A 48 17.22 16.57 -4.67
C LYS A 48 18.10 15.45 -5.18
N GLU A 49 17.74 14.21 -4.85
CA GLU A 49 18.40 13.05 -5.42
C GLU A 49 18.36 13.18 -6.94
N LYS A 50 19.50 12.99 -7.59
CA LYS A 50 19.56 13.01 -9.05
C LYS A 50 18.61 11.92 -9.53
N PRO A 51 17.67 12.22 -10.44
CA PRO A 51 16.73 11.23 -10.92
C PRO A 51 17.51 10.03 -11.44
N THR A 52 17.13 8.83 -11.01
CA THR A 52 17.70 7.59 -11.55
C THR A 52 17.41 7.58 -13.05
N PRO A 53 18.44 7.41 -13.90
CA PRO A 53 18.21 7.41 -15.33
C PRO A 53 17.44 6.14 -15.72
N MET A 54 16.53 6.26 -16.70
CA MET A 54 15.59 5.20 -17.09
C MET A 54 16.27 3.85 -17.39
N TRP A 55 17.48 3.86 -17.96
CA TRP A 55 18.24 2.63 -18.25
C TRP A 55 18.70 1.91 -16.98
N LYS A 56 18.97 2.65 -15.89
CA LYS A 56 19.37 2.09 -14.60
C LYS A 56 18.16 1.44 -13.92
N LEU A 57 16.98 2.07 -14.01
CA LEU A 57 15.72 1.49 -13.54
C LEU A 57 15.42 0.17 -14.24
N VAL A 58 15.60 0.12 -15.58
CA VAL A 58 15.46 -1.14 -16.34
C VAL A 58 16.40 -2.22 -15.80
N LEU A 59 17.68 -1.90 -15.55
CA LEU A 59 18.65 -2.86 -15.01
C LEU A 59 18.29 -3.35 -13.62
N GLU A 60 17.79 -2.47 -12.75
CA GLU A 60 17.34 -2.82 -11.39
C GLU A 60 16.16 -3.82 -11.43
N GLN A 61 15.27 -3.73 -12.43
CA GLN A 61 14.21 -4.73 -12.63
C GLN A 61 14.76 -6.14 -12.93
N PHE A 62 15.99 -6.29 -13.44
CA PHE A 62 16.61 -7.59 -13.69
C PHE A 62 17.47 -8.11 -12.53
N ASP A 63 17.61 -7.34 -11.44
CA ASP A 63 18.46 -7.72 -10.30
C ASP A 63 17.75 -8.67 -9.31
N ASP A 64 16.44 -8.87 -9.47
CA ASP A 64 15.65 -9.80 -8.65
C ASP A 64 16.05 -11.27 -8.88
N TYR A 65 16.21 -12.03 -7.80
CA TYR A 65 16.60 -13.45 -7.84
C TYR A 65 15.64 -14.32 -8.65
N LEU A 66 14.32 -14.07 -8.58
CA LEU A 66 13.31 -14.78 -9.35
C LEU A 66 13.45 -14.48 -10.85
N ILE A 67 13.72 -13.23 -11.21
CA ILE A 67 13.91 -12.81 -12.60
C ILE A 67 15.20 -13.42 -13.18
N LYS A 68 16.28 -13.48 -12.40
CA LYS A 68 17.52 -14.19 -12.77
C LYS A 68 17.28 -15.68 -13.00
N ILE A 69 16.45 -16.32 -12.18
CA ILE A 69 16.05 -17.73 -12.38
C ILE A 69 15.25 -17.89 -13.68
N LEU A 70 14.30 -16.98 -13.96
CA LEU A 70 13.54 -16.99 -15.22
C LEU A 70 14.45 -16.78 -16.44
N LEU A 71 15.40 -15.85 -16.37
CA LEU A 71 16.41 -15.63 -17.40
C LEU A 71 17.27 -16.87 -17.64
N PHE A 72 17.68 -17.53 -16.56
CA PHE A 72 18.43 -18.78 -16.64
C PHE A 72 17.59 -19.89 -17.30
N SER A 73 16.32 -20.01 -16.93
CA SER A 73 15.38 -20.96 -17.54
C SER A 73 15.15 -20.66 -19.04
N ALA A 74 15.01 -19.39 -19.42
CA ALA A 74 14.88 -18.96 -20.81
C ALA A 74 16.15 -19.28 -21.60
N ALA A 75 17.33 -19.01 -21.04
CA ALA A 75 18.62 -19.32 -21.68
C ALA A 75 18.83 -20.83 -21.82
N PHE A 76 18.47 -21.62 -20.80
CA PHE A 76 18.55 -23.07 -20.82
C PHE A 76 17.58 -23.68 -21.85
N SER A 77 16.34 -23.20 -21.89
CA SER A 77 15.32 -23.62 -22.87
C SER A 77 15.73 -23.24 -24.30
N PHE A 78 16.29 -22.05 -24.50
CA PHE A 78 16.83 -21.62 -25.78
C PHE A 78 18.01 -22.49 -26.24
N THR A 79 18.89 -22.87 -25.30
CA THR A 79 20.03 -23.74 -25.57
C THR A 79 19.55 -25.14 -25.97
N LEU A 80 18.59 -25.72 -25.23
CA LEU A 80 17.96 -26.98 -25.60
C LEU A 80 17.31 -26.92 -26.98
N ALA A 81 16.58 -25.85 -27.30
CA ALA A 81 15.96 -25.66 -28.61
C ALA A 81 16.99 -25.64 -29.76
N ILE A 82 18.19 -25.08 -29.55
CA ILE A 82 19.28 -25.09 -30.56
C ILE A 82 19.89 -26.49 -30.71
N PHE A 83 20.13 -27.21 -29.62
CA PHE A 83 20.79 -28.53 -29.66
C PHE A 83 19.84 -29.67 -30.08
N GLN A 84 18.54 -29.53 -29.83
CA GLN A 84 17.52 -30.55 -30.06
C GLN A 84 16.75 -30.30 -31.36
N ASN A 85 17.45 -29.86 -32.40
CA ASN A 85 16.90 -29.47 -33.70
C ASN A 85 16.42 -30.69 -34.52
N ASN A 86 15.39 -31.37 -34.02
CA ASN A 86 14.81 -32.62 -34.54
C ASN A 86 13.51 -32.37 -35.33
N GLY A 87 13.40 -31.26 -36.06
CA GLY A 87 12.30 -31.01 -37.00
C GLY A 87 11.05 -30.31 -36.41
N GLU A 88 11.07 -29.94 -35.14
CA GLU A 88 10.16 -28.94 -34.59
C GLU A 88 10.67 -27.56 -35.01
N GLY A 89 10.11 -26.96 -36.06
CA GLY A 89 10.57 -25.70 -36.62
C GLY A 89 10.42 -24.49 -35.68
N ILE A 90 9.68 -23.46 -36.10
CA ILE A 90 9.55 -22.19 -35.37
C ILE A 90 8.95 -22.37 -33.95
N THR A 91 8.31 -23.52 -33.67
CA THR A 91 7.67 -23.86 -32.39
C THR A 91 8.65 -24.07 -31.23
N ALA A 92 9.87 -24.56 -31.48
CA ALA A 92 10.88 -24.78 -30.43
C ALA A 92 11.36 -23.48 -29.77
N PHE A 93 11.19 -22.34 -30.45
CA PHE A 93 11.57 -21.02 -29.93
C PHE A 93 10.45 -20.28 -29.22
N VAL A 94 9.22 -20.82 -29.20
CA VAL A 94 8.05 -20.15 -28.61
C VAL A 94 8.22 -19.97 -27.11
N GLU A 95 8.65 -21.02 -26.40
CA GLU A 95 8.80 -20.99 -24.93
C GLU A 95 9.84 -19.95 -24.45
N PRO A 96 11.10 -19.93 -24.91
CA PRO A 96 12.06 -18.90 -24.53
C PRO A 96 11.64 -17.50 -25.01
N PHE A 97 10.98 -17.38 -26.16
CA PHE A 97 10.47 -16.11 -26.66
C PHE A 97 9.40 -15.51 -25.74
N VAL A 98 8.45 -16.34 -25.27
CA VAL A 98 7.38 -15.87 -24.37
C VAL A 98 7.94 -15.44 -23.02
N ILE A 99 8.93 -16.16 -22.47
CA ILE A 99 9.57 -15.77 -21.20
C ILE A 99 10.26 -14.41 -21.34
N ILE A 100 11.01 -14.19 -22.43
CA ILE A 100 11.66 -12.90 -22.70
C ILE A 100 10.62 -11.79 -22.87
N LEU A 101 9.51 -12.05 -23.57
CA LEU A 101 8.43 -11.09 -23.77
C LEU A 101 7.82 -10.64 -22.44
N ILE A 102 7.57 -11.57 -21.51
CA ILE A 102 7.03 -11.26 -20.18
C ILE A 102 8.00 -10.38 -19.38
N LEU A 103 9.29 -10.71 -19.39
CA LEU A 103 10.30 -9.93 -18.68
C LEU A 103 10.40 -8.50 -19.22
N VAL A 104 10.30 -8.32 -20.54
CA VAL A 104 10.29 -6.99 -21.17
C VAL A 104 9.05 -6.20 -20.76
N ILE A 105 7.86 -6.83 -20.77
CA ILE A 105 6.62 -6.17 -20.34
C ILE A 105 6.70 -5.77 -18.87
N ASN A 106 7.16 -6.66 -17.98
CA ASN A 106 7.33 -6.35 -16.56
C ASN A 106 8.33 -5.22 -16.33
N ALA A 107 9.45 -5.19 -17.06
CA ALA A 107 10.41 -4.10 -16.96
C ALA A 107 9.80 -2.76 -17.42
N ILE A 108 9.03 -2.74 -18.52
CA ILE A 108 8.34 -1.54 -19.00
C ILE A 108 7.33 -1.05 -17.96
N ILE A 109 6.51 -1.95 -17.41
CA ILE A 109 5.52 -1.61 -16.38
C ILE A 109 6.20 -1.10 -15.12
N GLY A 110 7.23 -1.79 -14.63
CA GLY A 110 7.99 -1.40 -13.43
C GLY A 110 8.60 -0.01 -13.57
N VAL A 111 9.26 0.27 -14.70
CA VAL A 111 9.84 1.58 -15.00
C VAL A 111 8.76 2.66 -15.13
N TRP A 112 7.63 2.36 -15.77
CA TRP A 112 6.51 3.29 -15.88
C TRP A 112 5.91 3.63 -14.51
N GLN A 113 5.73 2.62 -13.64
CA GLN A 113 5.21 2.80 -12.29
C GLN A 113 6.15 3.64 -11.43
N GLU A 114 7.45 3.35 -11.47
CA GLU A 114 8.45 4.07 -10.67
C GLU A 114 8.59 5.53 -11.11
N ASN A 115 8.60 5.79 -12.42
CA ASN A 115 8.62 7.14 -12.94
C ASN A 115 7.33 7.91 -12.61
N ASN A 116 6.17 7.26 -12.70
CA ASN A 116 4.90 7.90 -12.33
C ASN A 116 4.83 8.25 -10.83
N ALA A 117 5.28 7.34 -9.96
CA ALA A 117 5.37 7.57 -8.52
C ALA A 117 6.35 8.71 -8.17
N ALA A 118 7.53 8.72 -8.80
CA ALA A 118 8.52 9.77 -8.61
C ALA A 118 8.01 11.14 -9.05
N ASN A 119 7.31 11.22 -10.19
CA ASN A 119 6.73 12.46 -10.70
C ASN A 119 5.59 12.98 -9.82
N ALA A 120 4.72 12.09 -9.32
CA ALA A 120 3.65 12.46 -8.39
C ALA A 120 4.23 13.00 -7.06
N LEU A 121 5.26 12.35 -6.52
CA LEU A 121 5.95 12.81 -5.31
C LEU A 121 6.64 14.16 -5.54
N LYS A 122 7.25 14.37 -6.71
CA LYS A 122 7.89 15.63 -7.07
C LYS A 122 6.86 16.78 -7.16
N ALA A 123 5.71 16.54 -7.79
CA ALA A 123 4.63 17.51 -7.85
C ALA A 123 4.08 17.85 -6.45
N LEU A 124 3.92 16.85 -5.59
CA LEU A 124 3.54 17.05 -4.17
C LEU A 124 4.59 17.88 -3.41
N LYS A 125 5.89 17.61 -3.58
CA LYS A 125 6.97 18.38 -2.95
C LYS A 125 7.02 19.82 -3.45
N GLU A 126 6.77 20.07 -4.73
CA GLU A 126 6.72 21.42 -5.31
C GLU A 126 5.49 22.21 -4.83
N MET A 127 4.36 21.53 -4.57
CA MET A 127 3.19 22.14 -3.92
C MET A 127 3.37 22.36 -2.41
N GLN A 128 4.35 21.69 -1.79
CA GLN A 128 4.71 21.81 -0.37
C GLN A 128 5.81 22.86 -0.11
N SER A 129 6.15 23.73 -1.06
CA SER A 129 7.06 24.85 -0.76
C SER A 129 6.36 25.80 0.22
N GLU A 130 6.55 25.52 1.49
CA GLU A 130 5.89 26.21 2.59
C GLU A 130 6.61 27.51 2.91
N ASN A 131 5.83 28.53 3.26
CA ASN A 131 6.35 29.74 3.86
C ASN A 131 6.44 29.52 5.38
N ALA A 132 7.57 29.93 5.95
CA ALA A 132 7.82 29.95 7.38
C ALA A 132 7.72 31.37 7.92
N ARG A 133 7.27 31.47 9.17
CA ARG A 133 7.20 32.71 9.91
C ARG A 133 8.45 32.86 10.76
N CYS A 134 9.38 33.70 10.32
CA CYS A 134 10.67 33.90 10.99
C CYS A 134 10.79 35.31 11.57
N LEU A 135 11.46 35.43 12.71
CA LEU A 135 11.83 36.70 13.32
C LEU A 135 13.26 37.06 12.90
N ARG A 136 13.41 38.15 12.15
CA ARG A 136 14.71 38.71 11.74
C ARG A 136 14.72 40.23 11.90
N ASP A 137 15.82 40.80 12.37
CA ASP A 137 15.97 42.24 12.62
C ASP A 137 14.83 42.86 13.47
N GLY A 138 14.31 42.10 14.43
CA GLY A 138 13.18 42.51 15.28
C GLY A 138 11.83 42.58 14.58
N LYS A 139 11.74 42.15 13.33
CA LYS A 139 10.50 42.09 12.55
C LYS A 139 10.13 40.64 12.26
N LEU A 140 8.87 40.32 12.48
CA LEU A 140 8.33 39.01 12.14
C LEU A 140 7.95 39.02 10.64
N ASN A 141 8.70 38.28 9.83
CA ASN A 141 8.36 38.05 8.44
C ASN A 141 7.40 36.84 8.35
N HIS A 142 6.28 37.02 7.66
CA HIS A 142 5.23 36.00 7.57
C HIS A 142 5.34 35.09 6.34
N ASP A 143 6.08 35.51 5.32
CA ASP A 143 6.12 34.86 4.00
C ASP A 143 7.54 34.48 3.56
N LEU A 144 8.42 34.12 4.50
CA LEU A 144 9.76 33.66 4.14
C LEU A 144 9.68 32.23 3.59
N PRO A 145 10.20 31.92 2.38
CA PRO A 145 10.29 30.54 1.92
C PRO A 145 11.05 29.67 2.91
N ALA A 146 10.53 28.49 3.27
CA ALA A 146 11.17 27.59 4.23
C ALA A 146 12.60 27.19 3.82
N SER A 147 12.90 27.20 2.52
CA SER A 147 14.23 26.95 1.96
C SER A 147 15.29 27.98 2.34
N HIS A 148 14.88 29.19 2.75
CA HIS A 148 15.79 30.25 3.19
C HIS A 148 15.99 30.29 4.71
N LEU A 149 15.41 29.34 5.46
CA LEU A 149 15.67 29.19 6.88
C LEU A 149 17.10 28.70 7.12
N VAL A 150 17.73 29.21 8.18
CA VAL A 150 19.08 28.83 8.57
C VAL A 150 19.17 28.49 10.06
N PRO A 151 20.16 27.67 10.48
CA PRO A 151 20.36 27.38 11.90
C PRO A 151 20.52 28.67 12.73
N GLY A 152 19.68 28.80 13.75
CA GLY A 152 19.61 29.98 14.64
C GLY A 152 18.50 30.98 14.32
N ASP A 153 17.76 30.79 13.22
CA ASP A 153 16.49 31.49 13.00
C ASP A 153 15.50 31.17 14.12
N ILE A 154 14.73 32.18 14.53
CA ILE A 154 13.62 32.01 15.46
C ILE A 154 12.35 31.98 14.64
N ILE A 155 11.64 30.85 14.68
CA ILE A 155 10.38 30.69 13.98
C ILE A 155 9.19 30.70 14.93
N GLN A 156 8.06 31.20 14.44
CA GLN A 156 6.79 31.14 15.16
C GLN A 156 5.85 30.15 14.49
N ILE A 157 5.54 29.07 15.21
CA ILE A 157 4.59 28.04 14.79
C ILE A 157 3.25 28.32 15.45
N GLN A 158 2.18 28.23 14.68
CA GLN A 158 0.81 28.21 15.21
C GLN A 158 0.11 26.91 14.81
N VAL A 159 -1.05 26.72 15.43
CA VAL A 159 -1.88 25.55 15.20
C VAL A 159 -2.21 25.48 13.69
N GLY A 160 -1.84 24.38 13.03
CA GLY A 160 -2.09 24.13 11.61
C GLY A 160 -0.91 24.42 10.69
N ASP A 161 0.16 25.03 11.20
CA ASP A 161 1.43 25.09 10.48
C ASP A 161 2.09 23.72 10.50
N LYS A 162 2.81 23.39 9.42
CA LYS A 162 3.79 22.33 9.46
C LYS A 162 5.11 22.87 10.00
N VAL A 163 5.89 21.99 10.62
CA VAL A 163 7.19 22.33 11.18
C VAL A 163 8.21 22.37 10.02
N PRO A 164 8.80 23.53 9.69
CA PRO A 164 9.58 23.70 8.44
C PRO A 164 11.03 23.18 8.54
N ALA A 165 11.52 22.91 9.74
CA ALA A 165 12.84 22.38 10.03
C ALA A 165 12.88 21.80 11.45
N ASP A 166 13.92 21.04 11.79
CA ASP A 166 14.13 20.58 13.17
C ASP A 166 14.32 21.77 14.11
N CYS A 167 13.44 21.90 15.11
CA CYS A 167 13.36 23.07 15.96
C CYS A 167 13.54 22.75 17.44
N ARG A 168 14.25 23.63 18.16
CA ARG A 168 14.26 23.64 19.62
C ARG A 168 13.14 24.55 20.12
N LEU A 169 12.21 23.98 20.89
CA LEU A 169 11.16 24.76 21.54
C LEU A 169 11.76 25.74 22.55
N LEU A 170 11.64 27.05 22.28
CA LEU A 170 12.16 28.11 23.15
C LEU A 170 11.11 28.57 24.18
N LYS A 171 9.90 28.90 23.71
CA LYS A 171 8.84 29.46 24.54
C LYS A 171 7.47 29.03 24.02
N LEU A 172 6.60 28.62 24.94
CA LEU A 172 5.19 28.37 24.67
C LEU A 172 4.39 29.65 24.91
N LYS A 173 3.64 30.11 23.90
CA LYS A 173 2.65 31.18 24.05
C LYS A 173 1.26 30.63 24.45
N THR A 174 1.06 29.33 24.31
CA THR A 174 -0.17 28.60 24.66
C THR A 174 0.04 27.74 25.91
N THR A 175 -1.04 27.26 26.51
CA THR A 175 -0.99 26.36 27.67
C THR A 175 -0.34 25.01 27.35
N THR A 176 -0.58 24.51 26.14
CA THR A 176 -0.05 23.24 25.64
C THR A 176 0.35 23.37 24.17
N LEU A 177 1.33 22.56 23.74
CA LEU A 177 1.69 22.35 22.34
C LEU A 177 1.57 20.85 22.06
N ARG A 178 0.93 20.52 20.94
CA ARG A 178 0.82 19.16 20.41
C ARG A 178 1.34 19.17 18.98
N VAL A 179 2.06 18.12 18.62
CA VAL A 179 2.69 17.94 17.30
C VAL A 179 2.32 16.54 16.81
N GLU A 180 1.92 16.44 15.55
CA GLU A 180 1.50 15.19 14.91
C GLU A 180 2.64 14.62 14.05
N GLU A 181 3.16 13.44 14.43
CA GLU A 181 4.32 12.79 13.77
C GLU A 181 3.94 11.59 12.88
N SER A 182 2.65 11.36 12.62
CA SER A 182 2.16 10.14 11.95
C SER A 182 2.63 9.95 10.50
N ALA A 183 3.12 11.01 9.85
CA ALA A 183 3.70 10.93 8.51
C ALA A 183 5.02 10.13 8.46
N LEU A 184 5.70 9.93 9.60
CA LEU A 184 7.01 9.27 9.68
C LEU A 184 6.94 7.74 9.82
N THR A 185 5.78 7.14 10.11
CA THR A 185 5.68 5.70 10.42
C THR A 185 5.00 4.84 9.36
N GLY A 186 4.42 5.44 8.31
CA GLY A 186 4.24 4.87 6.95
C GLY A 186 3.57 3.50 6.70
N GLU A 187 3.25 2.66 7.68
CA GLU A 187 2.98 1.23 7.44
C GLU A 187 1.50 0.81 7.55
N SER A 188 0.57 1.48 6.87
CA SER A 188 -0.84 1.03 6.89
C SER A 188 -1.20 0.04 5.78
N LYS A 189 -0.57 0.12 4.60
CA LYS A 189 -0.93 -0.73 3.44
C LYS A 189 -0.44 -2.18 3.53
N THR A 190 0.69 -2.42 4.20
CA THR A 190 1.31 -3.77 4.29
C THR A 190 0.53 -4.72 5.21
N ILE A 191 -0.24 -4.20 6.18
CA ILE A 191 -0.93 -4.97 7.22
C ILE A 191 -1.98 -5.94 6.63
N MET A 192 -2.69 -5.54 5.56
CA MET A 192 -3.79 -6.33 4.98
C MET A 192 -3.30 -7.62 4.31
N LYS A 193 -2.11 -7.60 3.69
CA LYS A 193 -1.54 -8.76 2.98
C LYS A 193 -0.88 -9.73 3.96
N VAL A 194 -0.23 -9.20 5.00
CA VAL A 194 0.42 -9.98 6.07
C VAL A 194 -0.61 -10.79 6.87
N ALA A 195 -1.84 -10.29 7.03
CA ALA A 195 -2.90 -11.02 7.73
C ALA A 195 -3.20 -12.40 7.10
N SER A 196 -3.22 -12.50 5.76
CA SER A 196 -3.48 -13.76 5.06
C SER A 196 -2.38 -14.81 5.30
N ILE A 197 -1.13 -14.39 5.28
CA ILE A 197 0.04 -15.23 5.56
C ILE A 197 0.02 -15.67 7.02
N PHE A 198 -0.26 -14.74 7.93
CA PHE A 198 -0.38 -15.01 9.37
C PHE A 198 -1.46 -16.05 9.67
N PHE A 199 -2.67 -15.92 9.10
CA PHE A 199 -3.75 -16.89 9.31
C PHE A 199 -3.42 -18.27 8.74
N THR A 200 -2.79 -18.35 7.57
CA THR A 200 -2.37 -19.62 6.98
C THR A 200 -1.36 -20.34 7.89
N ALA A 201 -0.35 -19.59 8.38
CA ALA A 201 0.66 -20.10 9.29
C ALA A 201 0.06 -20.50 10.65
N MET A 202 -0.84 -19.69 11.22
CA MET A 202 -1.50 -19.96 12.50
C MET A 202 -2.36 -21.23 12.44
N LEU A 203 -2.99 -21.49 11.29
CA LEU A 203 -3.82 -22.69 11.07
C LEU A 203 -3.01 -23.91 10.61
N GLY A 204 -1.72 -23.79 10.27
CA GLY A 204 -0.90 -24.90 9.78
C GLY A 204 -1.33 -25.44 8.41
N ILE A 205 -2.02 -24.63 7.63
CA ILE A 205 -2.51 -24.99 6.28
C ILE A 205 -1.34 -24.83 5.28
N PRO A 206 -1.28 -25.63 4.19
CA PRO A 206 -0.29 -25.44 3.14
C PRO A 206 -0.26 -24.00 2.63
N GLU A 207 0.90 -23.51 2.21
CA GLU A 207 1.06 -22.15 1.67
C GLU A 207 0.06 -21.91 0.53
N GLY A 208 -0.91 -21.02 0.79
CA GLY A 208 -2.02 -20.75 -0.11
C GLY A 208 -1.68 -19.80 -1.27
N LEU A 209 -0.62 -18.99 -1.14
CA LEU A 209 -0.15 -18.07 -2.18
C LEU A 209 1.35 -18.22 -2.37
N SER A 210 1.81 -18.29 -3.62
CA SER A 210 3.24 -18.28 -3.93
C SER A 210 3.82 -16.86 -3.88
N PRO A 211 5.15 -16.69 -3.70
CA PRO A 211 5.78 -15.37 -3.75
C PRO A 211 5.51 -14.61 -5.05
N VAL A 212 5.49 -15.33 -6.19
CA VAL A 212 5.21 -14.75 -7.51
C VAL A 212 3.77 -14.23 -7.60
N GLN A 213 2.82 -14.93 -6.99
CA GLN A 213 1.42 -14.51 -6.91
C GLN A 213 1.25 -13.28 -6.00
N LEU A 214 1.96 -13.20 -4.87
CA LEU A 214 1.98 -12.01 -4.01
C LEU A 214 2.60 -10.80 -4.70
N LEU A 215 3.68 -11.01 -5.45
CA LEU A 215 4.30 -9.96 -6.27
C LEU A 215 3.32 -9.42 -7.32
N TRP A 216 2.59 -10.32 -7.99
CA TRP A 216 1.56 -9.96 -8.97
C TRP A 216 0.47 -9.08 -8.37
N VAL A 217 -0.04 -9.45 -7.19
CA VAL A 217 -1.04 -8.65 -6.46
C VAL A 217 -0.47 -7.25 -6.23
N ASN A 218 0.72 -7.14 -5.62
CA ASN A 218 1.34 -5.83 -5.36
C ASN A 218 1.51 -4.98 -6.64
N LEU A 219 1.94 -5.58 -7.74
CA LEU A 219 2.20 -4.88 -8.99
C LEU A 219 0.91 -4.39 -9.68
N VAL A 220 -0.11 -5.24 -9.74
CA VAL A 220 -1.29 -5.03 -10.59
C VAL A 220 -2.47 -4.44 -9.83
N THR A 221 -2.58 -4.69 -8.52
CA THR A 221 -3.72 -4.22 -7.72
C THR A 221 -3.48 -2.92 -6.99
N ASP A 222 -2.24 -2.59 -6.61
CA ASP A 222 -1.99 -1.41 -5.78
C ASP A 222 -1.71 -0.16 -6.65
N GLY A 223 -0.87 -0.31 -7.68
CA GLY A 223 -0.37 0.82 -8.47
C GLY A 223 -1.46 1.56 -9.27
N PRO A 224 -2.20 0.88 -10.16
CA PRO A 224 -3.19 1.53 -11.02
C PRO A 224 -4.31 2.23 -10.23
N PRO A 225 -4.98 1.58 -9.25
CA PRO A 225 -6.03 2.25 -8.47
C PRO A 225 -5.50 3.38 -7.59
N ALA A 226 -4.32 3.25 -6.99
CA ALA A 226 -3.73 4.33 -6.19
C ALA A 226 -3.47 5.59 -7.02
N THR A 227 -2.98 5.41 -8.26
CA THR A 227 -2.77 6.52 -9.20
C THR A 227 -4.11 7.15 -9.59
N ALA A 228 -5.13 6.33 -9.86
CA ALA A 228 -6.45 6.82 -10.23
C ALA A 228 -7.19 7.55 -9.08
N LEU A 229 -6.99 7.13 -7.83
CA LEU A 229 -7.48 7.84 -6.64
C LEU A 229 -6.83 9.22 -6.47
N GLY A 230 -5.69 9.50 -7.10
CA GLY A 230 -5.12 10.84 -7.15
C GLY A 230 -5.97 11.86 -7.93
N PHE A 231 -6.84 11.39 -8.83
CA PHE A 231 -7.73 12.21 -9.66
C PHE A 231 -9.17 12.24 -9.14
N ASN A 232 -9.37 11.93 -7.86
CA ASN A 232 -10.70 11.81 -7.28
C ASN A 232 -11.38 13.19 -7.12
N PRO A 233 -12.68 13.33 -7.45
CA PRO A 233 -13.38 14.59 -7.22
C PRO A 233 -13.55 14.87 -5.72
N PRO A 234 -13.73 16.15 -5.33
CA PRO A 234 -13.96 16.53 -3.94
C PRO A 234 -15.27 15.92 -3.39
N GLU A 235 -15.29 15.63 -2.09
CA GLU A 235 -16.47 15.05 -1.44
C GLU A 235 -17.65 16.05 -1.43
N PRO A 236 -18.90 15.62 -1.72
CA PRO A 236 -20.05 16.53 -1.82
C PRO A 236 -20.38 17.25 -0.51
N ASP A 237 -20.08 16.64 0.63
CA ASP A 237 -20.42 17.13 1.97
C ASP A 237 -19.23 17.76 2.69
N ILE A 238 -18.08 17.94 2.02
CA ILE A 238 -16.85 18.42 2.65
C ILE A 238 -17.00 19.77 3.34
N MET A 239 -17.80 20.68 2.75
CA MET A 239 -18.06 22.01 3.30
C MET A 239 -19.07 22.02 4.46
N GLN A 240 -19.79 20.91 4.68
CA GLN A 240 -20.74 20.76 5.79
C GLN A 240 -20.10 20.11 7.02
N LYS A 241 -18.89 19.55 6.86
CA LYS A 241 -18.13 18.96 7.95
C LYS A 241 -17.41 20.07 8.72
N PRO A 242 -17.32 19.95 10.06
CA PRO A 242 -16.46 20.86 10.83
C PRO A 242 -15.01 20.71 10.35
N PRO A 243 -14.19 21.78 10.45
CA PRO A 243 -12.76 21.68 10.21
C PRO A 243 -12.15 20.57 11.07
N ARG A 244 -11.25 19.78 10.49
CA ARG A 244 -10.53 18.72 11.20
C ARG A 244 -9.77 19.32 12.39
N ASP A 245 -9.83 18.66 13.54
CA ASP A 245 -9.10 19.11 14.73
C ASP A 245 -7.59 18.98 14.46
N LYS A 246 -6.81 20.00 14.84
CA LYS A 246 -5.38 20.07 14.47
C LYS A 246 -4.50 19.07 15.23
N ASP A 247 -5.07 18.41 16.23
CA ASP A 247 -4.45 17.33 17.00
C ASP A 247 -4.96 15.94 16.56
N GLU A 248 -5.87 15.87 15.57
CA GLU A 248 -6.49 14.63 15.13
C GLU A 248 -5.59 13.89 14.14
N GLY A 249 -4.93 12.85 14.64
CA GLY A 249 -4.07 11.92 13.89
C GLY A 249 -4.63 11.53 12.51
N LEU A 250 -3.77 11.42 11.50
CA LEU A 250 -4.12 11.10 10.11
C LEU A 250 -4.92 9.79 10.05
N ILE A 251 -4.49 8.80 10.85
CA ILE A 251 -5.25 7.59 11.17
C ILE A 251 -5.86 7.76 12.56
N THR A 252 -7.16 8.06 12.62
CA THR A 252 -7.89 8.09 13.87
C THR A 252 -8.06 6.67 14.44
N PRO A 253 -8.29 6.49 15.75
CA PRO A 253 -8.56 5.16 16.31
C PRO A 253 -9.74 4.44 15.63
N TRP A 254 -10.73 5.21 15.14
CA TRP A 254 -11.85 4.67 14.38
C TRP A 254 -11.42 4.16 13.00
N VAL A 255 -10.62 4.95 12.26
CA VAL A 255 -10.08 4.55 10.96
C VAL A 255 -9.16 3.34 11.10
N PHE A 256 -8.31 3.31 12.13
CA PHE A 256 -7.47 2.15 12.44
C PHE A 256 -8.31 0.90 12.70
N PHE A 257 -9.38 1.02 13.51
CA PHE A 257 -10.31 -0.07 13.77
C PHE A 257 -10.96 -0.58 12.48
N ARG A 258 -11.38 0.31 11.58
CA ARG A 258 -11.92 -0.07 10.26
C ARG A 258 -10.90 -0.87 9.45
N TYR A 259 -9.66 -0.41 9.35
CA TYR A 259 -8.60 -1.12 8.63
C TYR A 259 -8.31 -2.49 9.24
N MET A 260 -8.34 -2.62 10.56
CA MET A 260 -8.21 -3.91 11.23
C MET A 260 -9.34 -4.88 10.85
N VAL A 261 -10.59 -4.43 10.90
CA VAL A 261 -11.76 -5.25 10.55
C VAL A 261 -11.69 -5.69 9.08
N ILE A 262 -11.38 -4.78 8.16
CA ILE A 262 -11.26 -5.08 6.73
C ILE A 262 -10.08 -6.03 6.49
N GLY A 263 -8.92 -5.79 7.08
CA GLY A 263 -7.74 -6.66 6.95
C GLY A 263 -7.96 -8.07 7.49
N LEU A 264 -8.64 -8.20 8.64
CA LEU A 264 -9.03 -9.50 9.19
C LEU A 264 -9.98 -10.24 8.24
N TYR A 265 -10.96 -9.53 7.66
CA TYR A 265 -11.87 -10.11 6.69
C TYR A 265 -11.15 -10.54 5.41
N VAL A 266 -10.24 -9.72 4.87
CA VAL A 266 -9.42 -10.07 3.69
C VAL A 266 -8.64 -11.36 3.93
N GLY A 267 -7.98 -11.48 5.09
CA GLY A 267 -7.27 -12.68 5.50
C GLY A 267 -8.20 -13.89 5.61
N PHE A 268 -9.35 -13.74 6.27
CA PHE A 268 -10.35 -14.79 6.41
C PHE A 268 -10.94 -15.24 5.07
N ALA A 269 -11.25 -14.31 4.16
CA ALA A 269 -11.83 -14.64 2.87
C ALA A 269 -10.81 -15.38 1.97
N THR A 270 -9.55 -14.92 1.99
CA THR A 270 -8.46 -15.50 1.20
C THR A 270 -8.12 -16.92 1.65
N VAL A 271 -8.01 -17.17 2.97
CA VAL A 271 -7.76 -18.51 3.52
C VAL A 271 -9.04 -19.36 3.52
N GLY A 272 -10.19 -18.73 3.73
CA GLY A 272 -11.49 -19.37 3.79
C GLY A 272 -11.89 -20.04 2.49
N ILE A 273 -11.64 -19.40 1.33
CA ILE A 273 -11.92 -20.04 0.04
C ILE A 273 -10.97 -21.22 -0.24
N PHE A 274 -9.72 -21.14 0.22
CA PHE A 274 -8.75 -22.24 0.13
C PHE A 274 -9.24 -23.47 0.91
N VAL A 275 -9.65 -23.24 2.16
CA VAL A 275 -10.21 -24.28 3.04
C VAL A 275 -11.53 -24.81 2.48
N TYR A 276 -12.38 -23.92 1.95
CA TYR A 276 -13.66 -24.31 1.36
C TYR A 276 -13.46 -25.30 0.22
N TRP A 277 -12.50 -25.05 -0.68
CA TRP A 277 -12.16 -25.98 -1.75
C TRP A 277 -11.81 -27.36 -1.19
N TYR A 278 -10.81 -27.45 -0.31
CA TYR A 278 -10.36 -28.75 0.23
C TYR A 278 -11.40 -29.51 1.08
N VAL A 279 -12.27 -28.81 1.82
CA VAL A 279 -13.08 -29.43 2.89
C VAL A 279 -14.56 -29.52 2.53
N LEU A 280 -15.09 -28.57 1.77
CA LEU A 280 -16.53 -28.37 1.62
C LEU A 280 -17.03 -28.42 0.17
N ASP A 281 -16.13 -28.36 -0.81
CA ASP A 281 -16.51 -28.20 -2.21
C ASP A 281 -16.87 -29.52 -2.92
N ALA A 282 -17.82 -30.25 -2.35
CA ALA A 282 -18.29 -31.54 -2.86
C ALA A 282 -18.86 -31.47 -4.30
N ALA A 283 -19.28 -30.28 -4.73
CA ALA A 283 -19.89 -30.03 -6.03
C ALA A 283 -18.88 -29.52 -7.07
N ALA A 284 -17.57 -29.62 -6.79
CA ALA A 284 -16.54 -29.19 -7.71
C ALA A 284 -16.54 -30.01 -9.00
N THR A 285 -16.41 -29.31 -10.13
CA THR A 285 -16.43 -29.90 -11.47
C THR A 285 -15.22 -30.76 -11.77
N ASP A 286 -14.14 -30.57 -11.02
CA ASP A 286 -12.89 -31.33 -11.13
C ASP A 286 -12.95 -32.66 -10.33
N GLY A 287 -13.92 -32.81 -9.42
CA GLY A 287 -14.18 -34.03 -8.67
C GLY A 287 -13.09 -34.38 -7.65
N HIS A 288 -12.40 -33.38 -7.12
CA HIS A 288 -11.31 -33.59 -6.15
C HIS A 288 -11.83 -34.24 -4.84
N PRO A 289 -10.99 -35.04 -4.16
CA PRO A 289 -11.38 -35.67 -2.90
C PRO A 289 -11.40 -34.64 -1.77
N LEU A 290 -12.48 -34.65 -0.99
CA LEU A 290 -12.58 -33.80 0.19
C LEU A 290 -11.74 -34.36 1.34
N VAL A 291 -11.05 -33.46 2.04
CA VAL A 291 -10.25 -33.78 3.22
C VAL A 291 -10.84 -33.10 4.45
N THR A 292 -10.61 -33.69 5.62
CA THR A 292 -11.00 -33.02 6.87
C THR A 292 -10.09 -31.83 7.15
N LEU A 293 -10.61 -30.81 7.85
CA LEU A 293 -9.81 -29.66 8.27
C LEU A 293 -8.56 -30.10 9.07
N THR A 294 -8.69 -31.12 9.92
CA THR A 294 -7.57 -31.65 10.71
C THR A 294 -6.48 -32.28 9.83
N GLN A 295 -6.85 -32.95 8.75
CA GLN A 295 -5.89 -33.46 7.77
C GLN A 295 -5.20 -32.29 7.06
N LEU A 296 -5.96 -31.29 6.59
CA LEU A 296 -5.38 -30.13 5.90
C LEU A 296 -4.37 -29.36 6.79
N MET A 297 -4.70 -29.15 8.07
CA MET A 297 -3.83 -28.48 9.04
C MET A 297 -2.59 -29.32 9.44
N ASN A 298 -2.63 -30.64 9.26
CA ASN A 298 -1.54 -31.56 9.56
C ASN A 298 -0.95 -32.21 8.31
N HIS A 299 -1.05 -31.54 7.15
CA HIS A 299 -0.62 -32.07 5.86
C HIS A 299 0.85 -32.53 5.85
N SER A 300 1.73 -31.90 6.64
CA SER A 300 3.15 -32.30 6.78
C SER A 300 3.34 -33.69 7.37
N LYS A 301 2.33 -34.24 8.06
CA LYS A 301 2.31 -35.61 8.60
C LYS A 301 1.69 -36.62 7.64
N CYS A 302 1.28 -36.20 6.44
CA CYS A 302 0.65 -37.07 5.45
C CYS A 302 1.45 -38.36 5.15
N PRO A 303 2.81 -38.35 5.05
CA PRO A 303 3.56 -39.58 4.82
C PRO A 303 3.39 -40.65 5.91
N ALA A 304 2.91 -40.29 7.10
CA ALA A 304 2.64 -41.19 8.21
C ALA A 304 1.19 -41.74 8.22
N TRP A 305 0.31 -41.27 7.34
CA TRP A 305 -1.08 -41.73 7.27
C TRP A 305 -1.18 -42.99 6.41
N THR A 306 -1.74 -44.07 6.98
CA THR A 306 -1.91 -45.35 6.27
C THR A 306 -3.22 -45.43 5.49
N ASP A 307 -4.21 -44.62 5.86
CA ASP A 307 -5.60 -44.75 5.39
C ASP A 307 -5.99 -43.64 4.39
N PHE A 308 -5.03 -42.80 3.99
CA PHE A 308 -5.29 -41.69 3.07
C PHE A 308 -5.24 -42.15 1.61
N SER A 309 -6.37 -42.04 0.91
CA SER A 309 -6.49 -42.37 -0.51
C SER A 309 -7.23 -41.27 -1.25
N LEU A 310 -6.75 -40.94 -2.45
CA LEU A 310 -7.35 -39.94 -3.34
C LEU A 310 -8.43 -40.54 -4.26
N GLY A 311 -8.71 -41.84 -4.16
CA GLY A 311 -9.66 -42.52 -5.04
C GLY A 311 -9.34 -42.30 -6.52
N ALA A 312 -10.33 -41.84 -7.29
CA ALA A 312 -10.19 -41.57 -8.74
C ALA A 312 -9.19 -40.45 -9.08
N TRP A 313 -8.72 -39.67 -8.09
CA TRP A 313 -7.71 -38.63 -8.27
C TRP A 313 -6.26 -39.13 -8.08
N ALA A 314 -6.07 -40.38 -7.67
CA ALA A 314 -4.74 -40.93 -7.41
C ALA A 314 -3.83 -40.91 -8.65
N ASP A 315 -4.37 -41.17 -9.85
CA ASP A 315 -3.60 -41.25 -11.10
C ASP A 315 -2.95 -39.92 -11.53
N ARG A 316 -3.34 -38.79 -10.92
CA ARG A 316 -2.78 -37.47 -11.22
C ARG A 316 -1.48 -37.18 -10.46
N PHE A 317 -1.10 -38.03 -9.52
CA PHE A 317 0.03 -37.81 -8.63
C PHE A 317 0.91 -39.05 -8.50
N ALA A 318 2.20 -38.83 -8.24
CA ALA A 318 3.14 -39.93 -7.98
C ALA A 318 2.92 -40.56 -6.59
N ALA A 319 2.49 -39.75 -5.61
CA ALA A 319 2.14 -40.18 -4.27
C ALA A 319 0.87 -39.46 -3.77
N PRO A 320 0.05 -40.08 -2.91
CA PRO A 320 -1.17 -39.43 -2.38
C PRO A 320 -0.92 -38.08 -1.71
N CYS A 321 0.21 -37.91 -1.03
CA CYS A 321 0.56 -36.66 -0.33
C CYS A 321 0.89 -35.50 -1.26
N ASP A 322 1.26 -35.76 -2.52
CA ASP A 322 1.48 -34.70 -3.53
C ASP A 322 0.21 -33.88 -3.77
N TYR A 323 -0.97 -34.38 -3.37
CA TYR A 323 -2.22 -33.63 -3.42
C TYR A 323 -2.17 -32.30 -2.65
N PHE A 324 -1.46 -32.24 -1.52
CA PHE A 324 -1.35 -31.01 -0.72
C PHE A 324 -0.31 -30.02 -1.28
N GLU A 325 0.67 -30.50 -2.06
CA GLU A 325 1.75 -29.66 -2.60
C GLU A 325 1.52 -29.26 -4.06
N LYS A 326 1.15 -30.23 -4.91
CA LYS A 326 0.91 -30.06 -6.36
C LYS A 326 -0.57 -29.88 -6.68
N GLY A 327 -1.46 -30.50 -5.91
CA GLY A 327 -2.92 -30.39 -6.11
C GLY A 327 -3.51 -29.04 -5.69
N LYS A 328 -2.76 -28.22 -4.93
CA LYS A 328 -3.23 -26.94 -4.40
C LYS A 328 -3.41 -25.83 -5.42
N VAL A 329 -2.99 -26.02 -6.67
CA VAL A 329 -2.97 -24.97 -7.72
C VAL A 329 -4.35 -24.33 -7.91
N THR A 330 -5.43 -25.11 -7.94
CA THR A 330 -6.78 -24.55 -8.08
C THR A 330 -7.18 -23.75 -6.83
N ALA A 331 -6.93 -24.30 -5.63
CA ALA A 331 -7.24 -23.62 -4.37
C ALA A 331 -6.44 -22.32 -4.20
N SER A 332 -5.14 -22.31 -4.53
CA SER A 332 -4.30 -21.11 -4.50
C SER A 332 -4.77 -20.07 -5.52
N THR A 333 -5.23 -20.51 -6.70
CA THR A 333 -5.80 -19.62 -7.72
C THR A 333 -7.10 -18.96 -7.23
N LEU A 334 -7.95 -19.71 -6.53
CA LEU A 334 -9.17 -19.16 -5.90
C LEU A 334 -8.81 -18.10 -4.85
N SER A 335 -7.86 -18.39 -3.97
CA SER A 335 -7.35 -17.42 -2.98
C SER A 335 -6.79 -16.16 -3.63
N LEU A 336 -5.94 -16.32 -4.65
CA LEU A 336 -5.36 -15.21 -5.40
C LEU A 336 -6.46 -14.34 -6.03
N THR A 337 -7.43 -14.98 -6.68
CA THR A 337 -8.51 -14.27 -7.38
C THR A 337 -9.45 -13.57 -6.39
N VAL A 338 -9.73 -14.17 -5.23
CA VAL A 338 -10.47 -13.50 -4.13
C VAL A 338 -9.71 -12.29 -3.63
N LEU A 339 -8.40 -12.40 -3.39
CA LEU A 339 -7.58 -11.28 -2.94
C LEU A 339 -7.60 -10.13 -3.95
N VAL A 340 -7.33 -10.42 -5.24
CA VAL A 340 -7.40 -9.42 -6.32
C VAL A 340 -8.78 -8.78 -6.40
N ALA A 341 -9.86 -9.58 -6.35
CA ALA A 341 -11.21 -9.06 -6.39
C ALA A 341 -11.51 -8.15 -5.19
N ILE A 342 -11.13 -8.54 -3.98
CA ILE A 342 -11.31 -7.73 -2.77
C ILE A 342 -10.53 -6.41 -2.87
N GLU A 343 -9.29 -6.42 -3.34
CA GLU A 343 -8.50 -5.19 -3.52
C GLU A 343 -9.18 -4.22 -4.51
N MET A 344 -9.75 -4.73 -5.60
CA MET A 344 -10.51 -3.91 -6.55
C MET A 344 -11.78 -3.34 -5.91
N LEU A 345 -12.52 -4.13 -5.14
CA LEU A 345 -13.72 -3.65 -4.43
C LEU A 345 -13.36 -2.65 -3.31
N ASN A 346 -12.23 -2.85 -2.63
CA ASN A 346 -11.71 -1.92 -1.63
C ASN A 346 -11.29 -0.59 -2.27
N SER A 347 -10.73 -0.61 -3.48
CA SER A 347 -10.40 0.62 -4.20
C SER A 347 -11.65 1.44 -4.54
N LEU A 348 -12.79 0.80 -4.81
CA LEU A 348 -14.08 1.48 -4.96
C LEU A 348 -14.56 2.09 -3.63
N ASN A 349 -14.39 1.36 -2.54
CA ASN A 349 -14.70 1.88 -1.20
C ASN A 349 -13.81 3.06 -0.81
N ALA A 350 -12.56 3.10 -1.28
CA ALA A 350 -11.64 4.20 -1.04
C ALA A 350 -12.00 5.49 -1.80
N LEU A 351 -13.03 5.46 -2.67
CA LEU A 351 -13.52 6.64 -3.38
C LEU A 351 -14.03 7.74 -2.43
N SER A 352 -14.52 7.37 -1.25
CA SER A 352 -14.79 8.31 -0.16
C SER A 352 -14.62 7.61 1.17
N GLU A 353 -14.03 8.31 2.13
CA GLU A 353 -13.79 7.77 3.47
C GLU A 353 -15.10 7.66 4.27
N ASP A 354 -16.01 8.60 4.07
CA ASP A 354 -17.22 8.79 4.87
C ASP A 354 -18.52 8.64 4.07
N CYS A 355 -18.53 8.98 2.78
CA CYS A 355 -19.74 8.89 1.97
C CYS A 355 -20.01 7.44 1.54
N SER A 356 -21.29 7.14 1.37
CA SER A 356 -21.73 5.86 0.84
C SER A 356 -21.32 5.71 -0.62
N LEU A 357 -21.00 4.50 -1.04
CA LEU A 357 -20.78 4.18 -2.45
C LEU A 357 -22.02 4.45 -3.32
N LEU A 358 -23.22 4.45 -2.71
CA LEU A 358 -24.46 4.81 -3.39
C LEU A 358 -24.61 6.31 -3.63
N VAL A 359 -23.96 7.15 -2.79
CA VAL A 359 -23.98 8.62 -2.90
C VAL A 359 -22.88 9.09 -3.83
N VAL A 360 -21.70 8.48 -3.74
CA VAL A 360 -20.56 8.73 -4.64
C VAL A 360 -20.36 7.48 -5.49
N PRO A 361 -21.07 7.36 -6.62
CA PRO A 361 -21.00 6.17 -7.44
C PRO A 361 -19.66 6.06 -8.19
N PRO A 362 -19.21 4.84 -8.55
CA PRO A 362 -17.92 4.60 -9.18
C PRO A 362 -17.64 5.42 -10.44
N HIS A 363 -18.68 5.75 -11.22
CA HIS A 363 -18.53 6.50 -12.47
C HIS A 363 -18.10 7.96 -12.26
N LYS A 364 -18.12 8.48 -11.02
CA LYS A 364 -17.59 9.82 -10.71
C LYS A 364 -16.08 9.91 -10.96
N ASN A 365 -15.36 8.79 -10.87
CA ASN A 365 -13.96 8.69 -11.23
C ASN A 365 -13.78 7.61 -12.30
N MET A 366 -13.95 8.00 -13.57
CA MET A 366 -13.77 7.08 -14.71
C MET A 366 -12.33 6.56 -14.83
N TYR A 367 -11.33 7.29 -14.30
CA TYR A 367 -9.96 6.79 -14.24
C TYR A 367 -9.84 5.60 -13.28
N LEU A 368 -10.54 5.62 -12.14
CA LEU A 368 -10.58 4.50 -11.21
C LEU A 368 -11.28 3.28 -11.82
N VAL A 369 -12.41 3.49 -12.51
CA VAL A 369 -13.10 2.41 -13.24
C VAL A 369 -12.19 1.81 -14.31
N GLY A 370 -11.47 2.64 -15.06
CA GLY A 370 -10.49 2.20 -16.05
C GLY A 370 -9.34 1.41 -15.43
N ALA A 371 -8.81 1.86 -14.30
CA ALA A 371 -7.75 1.16 -13.56
C ALA A 371 -8.22 -0.22 -13.07
N ILE A 372 -9.42 -0.30 -12.48
CA ILE A 372 -10.01 -1.58 -12.03
C ILE A 372 -10.23 -2.53 -13.21
N ALA A 373 -10.77 -2.03 -14.33
CA ALA A 373 -10.98 -2.83 -15.53
C ALA A 373 -9.65 -3.35 -16.09
N ALA A 374 -8.60 -2.52 -16.11
CA ALA A 374 -7.26 -2.93 -16.54
C ALA A 374 -6.65 -3.97 -15.60
N SER A 375 -6.78 -3.81 -14.28
CA SER A 375 -6.30 -4.79 -13.29
C SER A 375 -7.01 -6.14 -13.42
N PHE A 376 -8.34 -6.15 -13.60
CA PHE A 376 -9.07 -7.40 -13.87
C PHE A 376 -8.69 -8.00 -15.22
N LEU A 377 -8.50 -7.19 -16.27
CA LEU A 377 -8.07 -7.68 -17.57
C LEU A 377 -6.70 -8.37 -17.48
N ALA A 378 -5.74 -7.75 -16.81
CA ALA A 378 -4.43 -8.36 -16.54
C ALA A 378 -4.59 -9.66 -15.73
N HIS A 379 -5.48 -9.68 -14.73
CA HIS A 379 -5.76 -10.90 -13.97
C HIS A 379 -6.37 -12.01 -14.83
N PHE A 380 -7.30 -11.69 -15.74
CA PHE A 380 -7.82 -12.67 -16.69
C PHE A 380 -6.74 -13.19 -17.65
N MET A 381 -5.80 -12.34 -18.06
CA MET A 381 -4.66 -12.77 -18.88
C MET A 381 -3.85 -13.86 -18.17
N ILE A 382 -3.51 -13.70 -16.89
CA ILE A 382 -2.72 -14.72 -16.18
C ILE A 382 -3.48 -16.04 -15.98
N LEU A 383 -4.81 -15.99 -15.88
CA LEU A 383 -5.63 -17.19 -15.68
C LEU A 383 -5.86 -18.00 -16.95
N TYR A 384 -6.00 -17.32 -18.10
CA TYR A 384 -6.47 -17.97 -19.33
C TYR A 384 -5.42 -18.05 -20.45
N ILE A 385 -4.31 -17.34 -20.34
CA ILE A 385 -3.20 -17.44 -21.29
C ILE A 385 -2.24 -18.53 -20.79
N PRO A 386 -2.11 -19.69 -21.46
CA PRO A 386 -1.41 -20.85 -20.91
C PRO A 386 0.06 -20.57 -20.51
N PRO A 387 0.85 -19.81 -21.29
CA PRO A 387 2.21 -19.46 -20.87
C PRO A 387 2.29 -18.60 -19.59
N LEU A 388 1.30 -17.74 -19.34
CA LEU A 388 1.24 -16.98 -18.09
C LEU A 388 0.78 -17.88 -16.94
N ALA A 389 -0.21 -18.72 -17.19
CA ALA A 389 -0.77 -19.60 -16.18
C ALA A 389 0.28 -20.57 -15.58
N THR A 390 1.22 -21.07 -16.40
CA THR A 390 2.32 -21.92 -15.93
C THR A 390 3.30 -21.15 -15.04
N VAL A 391 3.69 -19.93 -15.44
CA VAL A 391 4.62 -19.06 -14.68
C VAL A 391 4.04 -18.71 -13.31
N PHE A 392 2.76 -18.35 -13.25
CA PHE A 392 2.09 -17.98 -12.00
C PHE A 392 1.59 -19.20 -11.21
N SER A 393 1.74 -20.41 -11.75
CA SER A 393 1.20 -21.65 -11.18
C SER A 393 -0.28 -21.49 -10.81
N VAL A 394 -1.08 -21.06 -11.80
CA VAL A 394 -2.53 -20.84 -11.66
C VAL A 394 -3.32 -21.72 -12.61
N ALA A 395 -4.56 -22.01 -12.25
CA ALA A 395 -5.50 -22.77 -13.06
C ALA A 395 -6.63 -21.88 -13.63
N PRO A 396 -7.11 -22.13 -14.86
CA PRO A 396 -8.24 -21.39 -15.39
C PRO A 396 -9.50 -21.67 -14.55
N LEU A 397 -10.18 -20.60 -14.14
CA LEU A 397 -11.40 -20.71 -13.34
C LEU A 397 -12.64 -20.88 -14.22
N THR A 398 -13.54 -21.76 -13.79
CA THR A 398 -14.87 -21.97 -14.35
C THR A 398 -15.86 -20.90 -13.86
N TRP A 399 -17.02 -20.80 -14.51
CA TRP A 399 -18.08 -19.90 -14.08
C TRP A 399 -18.60 -20.18 -12.64
N ARG A 400 -18.54 -21.43 -12.18
CA ARG A 400 -18.95 -21.78 -10.82
C ARG A 400 -17.96 -21.21 -9.80
N GLU A 401 -16.68 -21.37 -10.08
CA GLU A 401 -15.60 -20.84 -9.24
C GLU A 401 -15.60 -19.31 -9.20
N TRP A 402 -15.87 -18.64 -10.33
CA TRP A 402 -16.07 -17.19 -10.34
C TRP A 402 -17.23 -16.73 -9.46
N LYS A 403 -18.33 -17.50 -9.40
CA LYS A 403 -19.43 -17.22 -8.45
C LYS A 403 -18.98 -17.38 -6.99
N LEU A 404 -18.15 -18.38 -6.68
CA LEU A 404 -17.57 -18.53 -5.35
C LEU A 404 -16.64 -17.36 -5.00
N VAL A 405 -15.77 -16.97 -5.94
CA VAL A 405 -14.89 -15.80 -5.79
C VAL A 405 -15.71 -14.53 -5.50
N LEU A 406 -16.78 -14.29 -6.25
CA LEU A 406 -17.67 -13.15 -6.01
C LEU A 406 -18.39 -13.24 -4.66
N MET A 407 -18.83 -14.43 -4.25
CA MET A 407 -19.46 -14.65 -2.95
C MET A 407 -18.53 -14.33 -1.77
N PHE A 408 -17.25 -14.70 -1.87
CA PHE A 408 -16.25 -14.42 -0.84
C PHE A 408 -15.69 -12.99 -0.89
N SER A 409 -15.75 -12.31 -2.03
CA SER A 409 -15.20 -10.95 -2.16
C SER A 409 -16.24 -9.85 -1.93
N PHE A 410 -17.48 -10.04 -2.38
CA PHE A 410 -18.53 -9.02 -2.28
C PHE A 410 -18.84 -8.50 -0.87
N PRO A 411 -18.83 -9.32 0.20
CA PRO A 411 -19.15 -8.82 1.53
C PRO A 411 -18.20 -7.74 2.05
N VAL A 412 -17.02 -7.55 1.46
CA VAL A 412 -16.12 -6.44 1.81
C VAL A 412 -16.77 -5.06 1.59
N ILE A 413 -17.59 -4.92 0.54
CA ILE A 413 -18.37 -3.69 0.28
C ILE A 413 -19.38 -3.47 1.39
N VAL A 414 -20.11 -4.53 1.76
CA VAL A 414 -21.14 -4.46 2.79
C VAL A 414 -20.53 -4.11 4.14
N ILE A 415 -19.41 -4.74 4.50
CA ILE A 415 -18.68 -4.48 5.74
C ILE A 415 -18.23 -3.02 5.78
N ASP A 416 -17.56 -2.53 4.75
CA ASP A 416 -17.10 -1.14 4.73
C ASP A 416 -18.25 -0.13 4.73
N GLU A 417 -19.35 -0.39 4.00
CA GLU A 417 -20.52 0.51 3.99
C GLU A 417 -21.21 0.56 5.37
N VAL A 418 -21.28 -0.57 6.08
CA VAL A 418 -21.77 -0.62 7.47
C VAL A 418 -20.83 0.16 8.38
N LEU A 419 -19.52 0.00 8.25
CA LEU A 419 -18.53 0.75 9.04
C LEU A 419 -18.61 2.26 8.76
N LYS A 420 -18.78 2.68 7.51
CA LYS A 420 -19.03 4.08 7.12
C LYS A 420 -20.31 4.60 7.74
N LEU A 421 -21.39 3.82 7.70
CA LEU A 421 -22.66 4.19 8.31
C LEU A 421 -22.51 4.41 9.83
N VAL A 422 -21.84 3.50 10.53
CA VAL A 422 -21.56 3.63 11.97
C VAL A 422 -20.71 4.87 12.25
N GLY A 423 -19.66 5.11 11.45
CA GLY A 423 -18.81 6.30 11.55
C GLY A 423 -19.62 7.60 11.41
N ARG A 424 -20.49 7.68 10.41
CA ARG A 424 -21.40 8.83 10.19
C ARG A 424 -22.34 9.05 11.38
N LEU A 425 -22.90 7.99 11.95
CA LEU A 425 -23.79 8.09 13.12
C LEU A 425 -23.04 8.57 14.37
N MET A 426 -21.82 8.07 14.59
CA MET A 426 -20.96 8.51 15.70
C MET A 426 -20.58 9.99 15.57
N ASN A 427 -20.19 10.44 14.37
CA ASN A 427 -19.85 11.83 14.12
C ASN A 427 -21.06 12.77 14.28
N LYS A 428 -22.24 12.39 13.77
CA LYS A 428 -23.49 13.15 14.01
C LYS A 428 -23.83 13.26 15.49
N LYS A 429 -23.60 12.20 16.28
CA LYS A 429 -23.84 12.22 17.73
C LYS A 429 -22.89 13.19 18.43
N LYS A 430 -21.58 13.11 18.13
CA LYS A 430 -20.57 14.03 18.68
C LYS A 430 -20.86 15.50 18.33
N LEU A 431 -21.30 15.77 17.10
CA LEU A 431 -21.69 17.13 16.67
C LEU A 431 -22.87 17.66 17.50
N ARG A 432 -23.92 16.85 17.69
CA ARG A 432 -25.08 17.24 18.53
C ARG A 432 -24.70 17.48 19.98
N GLU A 433 -23.77 16.69 20.53
CA GLU A 433 -23.25 16.88 21.89
C GLU A 433 -22.48 18.20 21.99
N LYS A 434 -21.60 18.52 21.05
CA LYS A 434 -20.89 19.82 20.98
C LYS A 434 -21.86 21.00 20.82
N GLU A 435 -22.89 20.88 19.98
CA GLU A 435 -23.92 21.92 19.81
C GLU A 435 -24.73 22.15 21.11
N ALA A 436 -25.07 21.06 21.81
CA ALA A 436 -25.78 21.12 23.09
C ALA A 436 -24.95 21.77 24.21
N GLU A 437 -23.62 21.55 24.22
CA GLU A 437 -22.70 22.20 25.16
C GLU A 437 -22.46 23.69 24.85
N ALA A 438 -22.57 24.09 23.58
CA ALA A 438 -22.38 25.48 23.14
C ALA A 438 -23.63 26.37 23.37
N LEU A 439 -24.83 25.79 23.35
CA LEU A 439 -26.11 26.50 23.49
C LEU A 439 -26.23 27.34 24.80
N PRO A 440 -25.83 26.87 25.99
CA PRO A 440 -25.85 27.66 27.22
C PRO A 440 -24.89 28.85 27.22
N LEU A 441 -23.81 28.79 26.44
CA LEU A 441 -22.82 29.88 26.34
C LEU A 441 -23.29 31.03 25.44
N LEU A 442 -24.16 30.72 24.47
CA LEU A 442 -24.74 31.70 23.55
C LEU A 442 -25.96 32.43 24.13
N SER A 443 -26.63 31.87 25.15
CA SER A 443 -27.79 32.51 25.81
C SER A 443 -27.44 33.52 26.91
N ILE A 444 -26.14 33.79 27.15
CA ILE A 444 -25.65 34.71 28.20
C ILE A 444 -25.28 36.10 27.62
N HIS A 445 -25.51 36.35 26.33
CA HIS A 445 -25.32 37.67 25.71
C HIS A 445 -26.60 38.27 25.16
#